data_AF-A0A924W7W4-F1
#
_entry.id   AF-A0A924W7W4-F1
#
_cell.length_a   1.000
_cell.length_b   1.000
_cell.length_c   1.000
_cell.angle_alpha   90.00
_cell.angle_beta   90.00
_cell.angle_gamma   90.00
#
_symmetry.space_group_name_H-M   'P 1'
#
loop_
_entity.id
_entity.type
_entity.pdbx_description
1 polymer ?
#
loop_
_entity_poly.entity_id
_entity_poly.type
_entity_poly.pdbx_seq_one_letter_code
_entity_poly.pdbx_strand_id
1 'polypeptide(L)' 'MSQFGMHLPGGQAQRGSSMTVYTGLLFLAVVALAAACIFVYLTGRTVGKDGDPLGKQVRNQIKLQQSK' A
#
# COMPACT_ATOMS: atom_id res chain seq x y z
N MET A 1 44.20 -37.05 -6.38
CA MET A 1 43.00 -37.13 -7.23
C MET A 1 42.16 -35.88 -6.99
N SER A 2 42.32 -34.94 -7.92
CA SER A 2 41.37 -33.91 -8.35
C SER A 2 40.49 -33.25 -7.28
N GLN A 3 41.06 -32.29 -6.54
CA GLN A 3 40.33 -31.18 -5.92
C GLN A 3 39.86 -30.16 -7.00
N PHE A 4 39.40 -30.66 -8.14
CA PHE A 4 38.77 -29.87 -9.19
C PHE A 4 37.30 -29.69 -8.81
N GLY A 5 37.01 -28.63 -8.07
CA GLY A 5 35.65 -28.28 -7.66
C GLY A 5 35.57 -27.30 -6.48
N MET A 6 36.63 -27.17 -5.68
CA MET A 6 36.61 -26.35 -4.46
C MET A 6 36.98 -24.87 -4.66
N HIS A 7 37.27 -24.48 -5.91
CA HIS A 7 37.53 -23.10 -6.32
C HIS A 7 36.89 -22.88 -7.69
N LEU A 8 35.56 -22.89 -7.77
CA LEU A 8 34.89 -22.19 -8.88
C LEU A 8 34.65 -20.75 -8.43
N PRO A 9 35.60 -19.81 -8.65
CA PRO A 9 35.39 -18.38 -8.44
C PRO A 9 34.29 -17.91 -9.39
N GLY A 10 33.06 -17.98 -8.92
CA GLY A 10 31.84 -17.79 -9.71
C GLY A 10 30.59 -18.31 -9.00
N GLY A 11 30.73 -19.24 -8.05
CA GLY A 11 29.61 -19.70 -7.20
C GLY A 11 29.04 -18.62 -6.26
N GLN A 12 29.79 -17.53 -6.07
CA GLN A 12 29.33 -16.28 -5.46
C GLN A 12 29.44 -15.12 -6.44
N ALA A 13 29.01 -15.29 -7.69
CA ALA A 13 28.70 -14.16 -8.54
C ALA A 13 27.51 -13.41 -7.91
N GLN A 14 27.83 -12.56 -6.94
CA GLN A 14 27.14 -11.37 -6.49
C GLN A 14 25.73 -11.24 -7.08
N ARG A 15 24.78 -12.02 -6.55
CA ARG A 15 23.38 -11.58 -6.56
C ARG A 15 23.30 -10.46 -5.54
N GLY A 16 23.79 -9.28 -5.91
CA GLY A 16 23.46 -8.05 -5.20
C GLY A 16 21.95 -7.99 -5.05
N SER A 17 21.46 -7.41 -3.95
CA SER A 17 20.03 -7.23 -3.69
C SER A 17 19.37 -6.54 -4.88
N SER A 18 18.88 -7.31 -5.83
CA SER A 18 18.19 -6.82 -7.02
C SER A 18 16.71 -6.77 -6.72
N MET A 19 16.04 -5.75 -7.27
CA MET A 19 14.60 -5.63 -7.12
C MET A 19 13.94 -6.89 -7.69
N THR A 20 13.28 -7.66 -6.82
CA THR A 20 12.59 -8.89 -7.22
C THR A 20 11.18 -8.55 -7.68
N VAL A 21 10.56 -9.46 -8.44
CA VAL A 21 9.14 -9.33 -8.85
C VAL A 21 8.23 -9.12 -7.63
N TYR A 22 8.53 -9.74 -6.49
CA TYR A 22 7.80 -9.54 -5.24
C TYR A 22 7.88 -8.11 -4.72
N THR A 23 9.01 -7.42 -4.93
CA THR A 23 9.16 -6.00 -4.56
C THR A 23 8.28 -5.12 -5.47
N GLY A 24 8.18 -5.45 -6.76
CA GLY A 24 7.26 -4.78 -7.69
C GLY A 24 5.79 -5.01 -7.34
N LEU A 25 5.41 -6.24 -7.02
CA LEU A 25 4.05 -6.57 -6.56
C LEU A 25 3.69 -5.88 -5.25
N LEU A 26 4.64 -5.78 -4.31
CA LEU A 26 4.46 -5.04 -3.06
C LEU A 26 4.16 -3.57 -3.33
N PHE A 27 4.94 -2.93 -4.21
CA PHE A 27 4.71 -1.53 -4.57
C PHE A 27 3.32 -1.32 -5.19
N LEU A 28 2.92 -2.18 -6.12
CA LEU A 28 1.60 -2.12 -6.74
C LEU A 28 0.46 -2.31 -5.71
N ALA A 29 0.63 -3.23 -4.77
CA ALA A 29 -0.33 -3.43 -3.68
C ALA A 29 -0.49 -2.18 -2.81
N VAL A 30 0.61 -1.51 -2.46
CA VAL A 30 0.58 -0.26 -1.68
C VAL A 30 -0.11 0.86 -2.46
N VAL A 31 0.15 0.99 -3.77
CA VAL A 31 -0.52 1.98 -4.61
C VAL A 31 -2.03 1.73 -4.68
N ALA A 32 -2.44 0.47 -4.88
CA ALA A 32 -3.86 0.11 -4.91
C ALA A 32 -4.55 0.39 -3.56
N LEU A 33 -3.87 0.08 -2.44
CA LEU A 33 -4.37 0.39 -1.11
C LEU A 33 -4.54 1.91 -0.90
N ALA A 34 -3.57 2.72 -1.31
CA ALA A 34 -3.66 4.17 -1.22
C ALA A 34 -4.85 4.72 -2.03
N ALA A 35 -5.04 4.22 -3.25
CA ALA A 35 -6.18 4.59 -4.09
C ALA A 35 -7.52 4.22 -3.44
N ALA A 36 -7.63 3.04 -2.84
CA ALA A 36 -8.82 2.62 -2.11
C ALA A 36 -9.12 3.53 -0.90
N CYS A 37 -8.10 3.88 -0.11
CA CYS A 37 -8.26 4.82 1.01
C CYS A 37 -8.76 6.20 0.55
N ILE A 38 -8.23 6.72 -0.57
CA ILE A 38 -8.67 7.99 -1.15
C ILE A 38 -10.13 7.90 -1.59
N PHE A 39 -10.51 6.81 -2.26
CA PHE A 39 -11.89 6.62 -2.71
C PHE A 39 -12.88 6.62 -1.54
N VAL A 40 -12.58 5.84 -0.49
CA VAL A 40 -13.39 5.81 0.73
C VAL A 40 -13.45 7.18 1.39
N TYR A 41 -12.35 7.93 1.43
CA TYR A 41 -12.33 9.29 1.98
C TYR A 41 -13.27 10.22 1.19
N LEU A 42 -13.20 10.22 -0.14
CA LEU A 42 -14.05 11.05 -0.99
C LEU A 42 -15.54 10.72 -0.81
N THR A 43 -15.89 9.44 -0.76
CA THR A 43 -17.28 9.03 -0.48
C THR A 43 -17.68 9.37 0.95
N GLY A 44 -16.78 9.20 1.92
CA GLY A 44 -17.03 9.56 3.32
C GLY A 44 -17.39 11.04 3.49
N ARG A 45 -16.87 11.94 2.64
CA ARG A 45 -17.17 13.38 2.73
C ARG A 45 -18.66 13.68 2.55
N THR A 46 -19.39 12.89 1.77
CA THR A 46 -20.82 13.13 1.54
C THR A 46 -21.68 12.79 2.75
N VAL A 47 -21.27 11.78 3.53
CA VAL A 47 -21.98 11.34 4.75
C VAL A 47 -21.40 11.97 6.02
N GLY A 48 -20.19 12.51 5.94
CA GLY A 48 -19.49 13.18 7.01
C GLY A 48 -20.20 14.45 7.47
N LYS A 49 -20.14 14.72 8.78
CA LYS A 49 -20.69 15.95 9.34
C LYS A 49 -19.90 17.13 8.78
N ASP A 50 -20.60 18.10 8.20
CA ASP A 50 -20.02 19.31 7.58
C ASP A 50 -18.98 18.99 6.46
N GLY A 51 -19.02 17.79 5.87
CA GLY A 51 -18.07 17.36 4.86
C GLY A 51 -16.77 16.74 5.41
N ASP A 52 -16.66 16.55 6.72
CA ASP A 52 -15.54 15.86 7.39
C ASP A 52 -15.83 14.35 7.53
N PRO A 53 -15.10 13.48 6.80
CA PRO A 53 -15.29 12.03 6.83
C PRO A 53 -14.67 11.36 8.05
N LEU A 54 -13.75 12.02 8.76
CA LEU A 54 -13.04 11.47 9.92
C LEU A 54 -13.59 12.01 11.25
N GLY A 55 -14.40 13.07 11.19
CA GLY A 55 -15.09 13.65 12.34
C GLY A 55 -16.12 12.69 12.96
N LYS A 56 -16.15 12.63 14.30
CA LYS A 56 -17.13 11.79 15.02
C LYS A 56 -18.54 12.37 14.90
N GLN A 57 -19.52 11.53 14.57
CA GLN A 57 -20.93 11.88 14.72
C GLN A 57 -21.37 11.68 16.17
N VAL A 58 -22.06 12.68 16.73
CA VAL A 58 -22.58 12.61 18.10
C VAL A 58 -23.94 11.91 18.07
N ARG A 59 -24.13 10.95 18.99
CA ARG A 59 -25.39 10.20 19.14
C ARG A 59 -26.55 11.19 19.34
N ASN A 60 -27.64 11.00 18.60
CA ASN A 60 -28.83 11.88 18.54
C ASN A 60 -28.62 13.27 17.90
N GLN A 61 -27.48 13.55 17.27
CA GLN A 61 -27.23 14.78 16.49
C GLN A 61 -26.52 14.48 15.16
N ILE A 62 -27.05 13.52 14.40
CA ILE A 62 -26.50 13.19 13.08
C ILE A 62 -26.78 14.36 12.13
N LYS A 63 -25.71 15.00 11.67
CA LYS A 63 -25.76 16.05 10.65
C LYS A 63 -25.07 15.52 9.41
N LEU A 64 -25.80 15.44 8.30
CA LEU A 64 -25.27 15.04 7.01
C LEU A 64 -24.95 16.29 6.20
N GLN A 65 -23.93 16.22 5.35
CA GLN A 65 -23.71 17.28 4.37
C GLN A 65 -24.88 17.24 3.37
N GLN A 66 -25.79 18.22 3.43
CA GLN A 66 -26.86 18.34 2.45
C GLN A 66 -26.23 18.67 1.09
N SER A 67 -26.16 17.66 0.21
CA SER A 67 -25.83 17.87 -1.20
C SER A 67 -26.89 18.78 -1.79
N LYS A 68 -26.47 19.98 -2.21
CA LYS A 68 -27.30 20.88 -3.01
C LYS A 68 -27.45 20.34 -4.42
#